data_AF-A0A355AD74-F1
#
_entry.id   AF-A0A355AD74-F1
#
_cell.length_a   1.000
_cell.length_b   1.000
_cell.length_c   1.000
_cell.angle_alpha   90.00
_cell.angle_beta   90.00
_cell.angle_gamma   90.00
#
_symmetry.space_group_name_H-M   'P 1'
#
loop_
_entity.id
_entity.type
_entity.pdbx_description
1 polymer ?
#
loop_
_entity_poly.entity_id
_entity_poly.type
_entity_poly.pdbx_seq_one_letter_code
_entity_poly.pdbx_strand_id
1 'polypeptide(L)'
;MDKKLFDVSQHDSRDSNPWLALYLDTSIPMNKKTKQALMSDNDSKSVKYLLPFIMFTSKIFMFFIHIFKFFFPRLINSSKFLHRVLAWGLKRFVRPNANLLIFRHFHVGTEIVEFIAQNINGINVTTSPLRPKNFDDVKDDLFLNRDLNLYNFVINLNKELRDKNITISSVKNTNTDMITIDQFDHIEFPNKWTNILDLRSAIELFTPFYQLFLTANDFVRASNSLQLDETIS
;
A
#
# COMPACT_ATOMS: atom_id res chain seq x y z
N MET A 1 2.51 -4.36 -21.29
CA MET A 1 1.21 -4.76 -20.70
C MET A 1 0.64 -5.90 -21.53
N ASP A 2 0.14 -6.96 -20.90
CA ASP A 2 -0.31 -8.16 -21.63
C ASP A 2 -1.70 -7.93 -22.24
N LYS A 3 -1.76 -7.65 -23.55
CA LYS A 3 -3.00 -7.27 -24.23
C LYS A 3 -4.05 -8.40 -24.23
N LYS A 4 -3.62 -9.65 -24.07
CA LYS A 4 -4.50 -10.82 -24.07
C LYS A 4 -5.42 -10.89 -22.85
N LEU A 5 -4.97 -10.38 -21.69
CA LEU A 5 -5.75 -10.44 -20.45
C LEU A 5 -7.07 -9.67 -20.53
N PHE A 6 -7.12 -8.61 -21.35
CA PHE A 6 -8.26 -7.69 -21.43
C PHE A 6 -9.13 -7.92 -22.67
N ASP A 7 -8.85 -8.98 -23.42
CA ASP A 7 -9.58 -9.31 -24.65
C ASP A 7 -10.78 -10.20 -24.32
N VAL A 8 -11.99 -9.65 -24.48
CA VAL A 8 -13.24 -10.36 -24.22
C VAL A 8 -13.42 -11.58 -25.12
N SER A 9 -12.80 -11.59 -26.31
CA SER A 9 -12.86 -12.75 -27.21
C SER A 9 -12.18 -14.00 -26.64
N GLN A 10 -11.33 -13.84 -25.62
CA GLN A 10 -10.66 -14.95 -24.93
C GLN A 10 -11.50 -15.54 -23.78
N HIS A 11 -12.75 -15.08 -23.58
CA HIS A 11 -13.62 -15.59 -22.53
C HIS A 11 -14.04 -17.04 -22.79
N ASP A 12 -13.66 -17.95 -21.89
CA ASP A 12 -14.19 -19.31 -21.80
C ASP A 12 -15.25 -19.38 -20.69
N SER A 13 -16.47 -19.78 -21.05
CA SER A 13 -17.57 -19.92 -20.08
C SER A 13 -17.36 -21.09 -19.10
N ARG A 14 -16.49 -22.05 -19.43
CA ARG A 14 -16.14 -23.18 -18.56
C ARG A 14 -14.90 -22.92 -17.71
N ASP A 15 -14.09 -21.92 -18.07
CA ASP A 15 -12.88 -21.49 -17.35
C ASP A 15 -12.77 -19.96 -17.36
N SER A 16 -13.68 -19.31 -16.63
CA SER A 16 -13.77 -17.85 -16.65
C SER A 16 -12.59 -17.20 -15.92
N ASN A 17 -11.85 -16.35 -16.64
CA ASN A 17 -10.75 -15.60 -16.04
C ASN A 17 -11.29 -14.53 -15.05
N PRO A 18 -10.96 -14.64 -13.75
CA PRO A 18 -11.49 -13.73 -12.73
C PRO A 18 -11.01 -12.28 -12.92
N TRP A 19 -9.81 -12.08 -13.47
CA TRP A 19 -9.24 -10.76 -13.67
C TRP A 19 -9.86 -10.04 -14.87
N LEU A 20 -10.29 -10.77 -15.90
CA LEU A 20 -11.10 -10.22 -16.98
C LEU A 20 -12.48 -9.81 -16.47
N ALA A 21 -13.13 -10.64 -15.65
CA ALA A 21 -14.42 -10.31 -15.04
C ALA A 21 -14.32 -9.02 -14.20
N LEU A 22 -13.35 -8.95 -13.29
CA LEU A 22 -13.10 -7.76 -12.48
C LEU A 22 -12.70 -6.54 -13.32
N TYR A 23 -11.96 -6.72 -14.42
CA TYR A 23 -11.65 -5.64 -15.35
C TYR A 23 -12.89 -5.04 -16.02
N LEU A 24 -13.85 -5.89 -16.42
CA LEU A 24 -15.09 -5.46 -17.08
C LEU A 24 -16.13 -4.90 -16.09
N ASP A 25 -16.06 -5.27 -14.82
CA ASP A 25 -17.01 -4.82 -13.80
C ASP A 25 -16.95 -3.30 -13.56
N THR A 26 -18.02 -2.58 -13.89
CA THR A 26 -18.10 -1.12 -13.72
C THR A 26 -18.69 -0.69 -12.37
N SER A 27 -19.02 -1.64 -11.48
CA SER A 27 -19.64 -1.34 -10.20
C SER A 27 -18.72 -0.56 -9.24
N ILE A 28 -17.41 -0.79 -9.32
CA ILE A 28 -16.40 -0.08 -8.54
C ILE A 28 -15.73 1.00 -9.42
N PRO A 29 -15.95 2.30 -9.12
CA PRO A 29 -15.34 3.38 -9.89
C PRO A 29 -13.84 3.41 -9.62
N MET A 30 -13.05 3.05 -10.62
CA MET A 30 -11.59 3.08 -10.54
C MET A 30 -10.98 3.57 -11.85
N ASN A 31 -9.92 4.38 -11.73
CA ASN A 31 -9.14 4.83 -12.87
C ASN A 31 -8.70 3.64 -13.75
N LYS A 32 -8.90 3.75 -15.07
CA LYS A 32 -8.68 2.66 -16.03
C LYS A 32 -7.25 2.12 -15.98
N LYS A 33 -6.24 2.98 -15.90
CA LYS A 33 -4.83 2.59 -15.84
C LYS A 33 -4.52 1.83 -14.55
N THR A 34 -5.08 2.29 -13.43
CA THR A 34 -4.95 1.60 -12.13
C THR A 34 -5.61 0.23 -12.17
N LYS A 35 -6.82 0.14 -12.74
CA LYS A 35 -7.54 -1.12 -12.90
C LYS A 35 -6.76 -2.13 -13.73
N GLN A 36 -6.20 -1.69 -14.86
CA GLN A 36 -5.36 -2.51 -15.71
C GLN A 36 -4.07 -2.97 -14.99
N ALA A 37 -3.42 -2.06 -14.26
CA ALA A 37 -2.25 -2.40 -13.48
C ALA A 37 -2.57 -3.47 -12.43
N LEU A 38 -3.66 -3.29 -11.67
CA LEU A 38 -4.12 -4.24 -10.65
C LEU A 38 -4.41 -5.63 -11.22
N MET A 39 -5.19 -5.72 -12.30
CA MET A 39 -5.51 -7.01 -12.92
C MET A 39 -4.29 -7.69 -13.52
N SER A 40 -3.42 -6.92 -14.19
CA SER A 40 -2.17 -7.46 -14.77
C SER A 40 -1.14 -7.87 -13.72
N ASP A 41 -1.21 -7.29 -12.52
CA ASP A 41 -0.36 -7.67 -11.40
C ASP A 41 -0.85 -8.95 -10.73
N ASN A 42 -2.17 -9.04 -10.50
CA ASN A 42 -2.84 -10.24 -9.98
C ASN A 42 -2.70 -11.47 -10.91
N ASP A 43 -2.73 -11.27 -12.22
CA ASP A 43 -2.54 -12.37 -13.20
C ASP A 43 -1.07 -12.74 -13.46
N SER A 44 -0.13 -12.13 -12.76
CA SER A 44 1.29 -12.26 -13.06
C SER A 44 1.84 -13.68 -12.86
N LYS A 45 2.92 -13.99 -13.58
CA LYS A 45 3.71 -15.21 -13.35
C LYS A 45 4.29 -15.26 -11.94
N SER A 46 4.53 -14.11 -11.32
CA SER A 46 5.03 -14.04 -9.95
C SER A 46 4.00 -14.55 -8.95
N VAL A 47 2.75 -14.13 -9.07
CA VAL A 47 1.65 -14.70 -8.26
C VAL A 47 1.52 -16.20 -8.47
N LYS A 48 1.59 -16.65 -9.73
CA LYS A 48 1.35 -18.08 -10.07
C LYS A 48 2.48 -19.01 -9.62
N TYR A 49 3.73 -18.58 -9.72
CA TYR A 49 4.89 -19.47 -9.55
C TYR A 49 5.86 -19.06 -8.43
N LEU A 50 6.07 -17.76 -8.21
CA LEU A 50 7.03 -17.27 -7.21
C LEU A 50 6.39 -17.17 -5.83
N LEU A 51 5.14 -16.70 -5.75
CA LEU A 51 4.46 -16.43 -4.49
C LEU A 51 4.41 -17.63 -3.52
N PRO A 52 4.07 -18.87 -3.94
CA PRO A 52 4.05 -20.01 -3.01
C PRO A 52 5.41 -20.27 -2.36
N PHE A 53 6.49 -20.12 -3.15
CA PHE A 53 7.85 -20.28 -2.65
C PHE A 53 8.28 -19.13 -1.74
N ILE A 54 7.95 -17.88 -2.13
CA ILE A 54 8.21 -16.70 -1.32
C ILE A 54 7.47 -16.79 0.01
N MET A 55 6.19 -17.17 0.03
CA MET A 55 5.43 -17.39 1.26
C MET A 55 6.11 -18.40 2.17
N PHE A 56 6.45 -19.58 1.64
CA PHE A 56 7.09 -20.62 2.42
C PHE A 56 8.42 -20.15 3.04
N THR A 57 9.29 -19.58 2.22
CA THR A 57 10.60 -19.08 2.68
C THR A 57 10.45 -17.91 3.65
N SER A 58 9.57 -16.95 3.38
CA SER A 58 9.27 -15.83 4.27
C SER A 58 8.80 -16.31 5.64
N LYS A 59 7.89 -17.28 5.73
CA LYS A 59 7.44 -17.80 7.03
C LYS A 59 8.57 -18.47 7.81
N ILE A 60 9.45 -19.21 7.14
CA ILE A 60 10.64 -19.80 7.77
C ILE A 60 11.56 -18.70 8.31
N PHE A 61 11.86 -17.67 7.52
CA PHE A 61 12.66 -16.53 7.96
C PHE A 61 12.04 -15.82 9.16
N MET A 62 10.73 -15.55 9.11
CA MET A 62 9.99 -14.92 10.20
C MET A 62 10.06 -15.72 11.50
N PHE A 63 9.95 -17.05 11.43
CA PHE A 63 10.11 -17.93 12.58
C PHE A 63 11.50 -17.81 13.21
N PHE A 64 12.56 -17.84 12.40
CA PHE A 64 13.92 -17.66 12.92
C PHE A 64 14.17 -16.25 13.46
N ILE A 65 13.64 -15.22 12.81
CA ILE A 65 13.71 -13.83 13.30
C ILE A 65 12.98 -13.70 14.64
N HIS A 66 11.84 -14.37 14.81
CA HIS A 66 11.11 -14.40 16.07
C HIS A 66 11.96 -15.01 17.19
N ILE A 67 12.55 -16.19 16.96
CA ILE A 67 13.46 -16.82 17.92
C ILE A 67 14.66 -15.90 18.23
N PHE A 68 15.26 -15.32 17.21
CA PHE A 68 16.38 -14.40 17.38
C PHE A 68 16.01 -13.18 18.25
N LYS A 69 14.88 -12.53 17.96
CA LYS A 69 14.41 -11.37 18.72
C LYS A 69 13.93 -11.71 20.12
N PHE A 70 13.52 -12.96 20.36
CA PHE A 70 13.21 -13.45 21.70
C PHE A 70 14.46 -13.43 22.60
N PHE A 71 15.61 -13.90 22.10
CA PHE A 71 16.87 -13.88 22.85
C PHE A 71 17.57 -12.52 22.86
N PHE A 72 17.47 -11.75 21.77
CA PHE A 72 18.16 -10.46 21.61
C PHE A 72 17.16 -9.32 21.33
N PRO A 73 16.30 -8.99 22.30
CA PRO A 73 15.33 -7.92 22.11
C PRO A 73 16.06 -6.60 21.89
N ARG A 74 15.73 -5.91 20.79
CA ARG A 74 16.23 -4.58 20.39
C ARG A 74 17.66 -4.50 19.84
N LEU A 75 18.34 -5.63 19.58
CA LEU A 75 19.70 -5.60 19.03
C LEU A 75 19.74 -5.00 17.61
N ILE A 76 18.71 -5.29 16.80
CA ILE A 76 18.57 -4.80 15.43
C ILE A 76 17.25 -4.05 15.33
N ASN A 77 17.31 -2.72 15.43
CA ASN A 77 16.21 -1.80 15.17
C ASN A 77 16.75 -0.62 14.36
N SER A 78 16.46 -0.56 13.06
CA SER A 78 16.91 0.55 12.22
C SER A 78 15.92 0.79 11.09
N SER A 79 14.99 1.73 11.32
CA SER A 79 13.99 2.11 10.32
C SER A 79 14.64 2.65 9.04
N LYS A 80 15.67 3.49 9.16
CA LYS A 80 16.39 4.03 8.00
C LYS A 80 17.05 2.94 7.15
N PHE A 81 17.63 1.93 7.78
CA PHE A 81 18.23 0.82 7.03
C PHE A 81 17.16 -0.01 6.32
N LEU A 82 16.06 -0.32 7.00
CA LEU A 82 14.90 -1.00 6.40
C LEU A 82 14.43 -0.27 5.15
N HIS A 83 14.16 1.03 5.25
CA HIS A 83 13.62 1.82 4.14
C HIS A 83 14.60 1.94 2.97
N ARG A 84 15.91 1.93 3.21
CA ARG A 84 16.92 1.83 2.14
C ARG A 84 16.86 0.49 1.42
N VAL A 85 16.70 -0.62 2.15
CA VAL A 85 16.54 -1.96 1.57
C VAL A 85 15.25 -2.03 0.75
N LEU A 86 14.15 -1.48 1.28
CA LEU A 86 12.86 -1.41 0.57
C LEU A 86 12.96 -0.57 -0.70
N ALA A 87 13.50 0.65 -0.63
CA ALA A 87 13.68 1.51 -1.80
C ALA A 87 14.52 0.81 -2.88
N TRP A 88 15.60 0.14 -2.49
CA TRP A 88 16.43 -0.65 -3.40
C TRP A 88 15.67 -1.84 -4.00
N GLY A 89 14.92 -2.57 -3.18
CA GLY A 89 14.15 -3.74 -3.59
C GLY A 89 13.01 -3.39 -4.55
N LEU A 90 12.24 -2.34 -4.24
CA LEU A 90 11.19 -1.79 -5.09
C LEU A 90 11.74 -1.37 -6.46
N LYS A 91 12.88 -0.67 -6.48
CA LYS A 91 13.51 -0.21 -7.72
C LYS A 91 14.04 -1.36 -8.59
N ARG A 92 14.55 -2.44 -7.98
CA ARG A 92 15.25 -3.52 -8.71
C ARG A 92 14.41 -4.75 -9.03
N PHE A 93 13.46 -5.14 -8.17
CA PHE A 93 12.76 -6.41 -8.29
C PHE A 93 11.25 -6.29 -8.50
N VAL A 94 10.64 -5.20 -8.05
CA VAL A 94 9.19 -5.03 -8.15
C VAL A 94 8.79 -4.55 -9.53
N ARG A 95 7.71 -5.12 -10.09
CA ARG A 95 7.20 -4.79 -11.43
C ARG A 95 6.73 -3.34 -11.50
N PRO A 96 6.73 -2.71 -12.69
CA PRO A 96 6.17 -1.38 -12.89
C PRO A 96 4.73 -1.23 -12.41
N ASN A 97 3.87 -2.22 -12.70
CA ASN A 97 2.46 -2.19 -12.27
C ASN A 97 2.34 -2.24 -10.74
N ALA A 98 3.09 -3.11 -10.06
CA ALA A 98 3.11 -3.17 -8.61
C ALA A 98 3.65 -1.87 -7.98
N ASN A 99 4.74 -1.32 -8.50
CA ASN A 99 5.27 -0.03 -8.03
C ASN A 99 4.26 1.12 -8.23
N LEU A 100 3.54 1.15 -9.36
CA LEU A 100 2.46 2.10 -9.58
C LEU A 100 1.38 1.99 -8.49
N LEU A 101 0.95 0.76 -8.16
CA LEU A 101 -0.05 0.53 -7.12
C LEU A 101 0.44 0.96 -5.73
N ILE A 102 1.70 0.67 -5.40
CA ILE A 102 2.32 1.05 -4.11
C ILE A 102 2.39 2.57 -3.96
N PHE A 103 2.95 3.27 -4.96
CA PHE A 103 3.06 4.74 -4.91
C PHE A 103 1.68 5.41 -4.92
N ARG A 104 0.73 4.82 -5.66
CA ARG A 104 -0.66 5.29 -5.68
C ARG A 104 -1.33 5.17 -4.33
N HIS A 105 -1.13 4.06 -3.61
CA HIS A 105 -1.69 3.86 -2.28
C HIS A 105 -1.31 4.99 -1.31
N PHE A 106 -0.05 5.45 -1.29
CA PHE A 106 0.37 6.55 -0.41
C PHE A 106 -0.33 7.87 -0.70
N HIS A 107 -0.47 8.22 -1.98
CA HIS A 107 -1.10 9.46 -2.39
C HIS A 107 -2.60 9.44 -2.12
N VAL A 108 -3.30 8.41 -2.61
CA VAL A 108 -4.75 8.29 -2.40
C VAL A 108 -5.08 8.24 -0.92
N GLY A 109 -4.33 7.43 -0.17
CA GLY A 109 -4.52 7.34 1.26
C GLY A 109 -4.23 8.65 2.00
N THR A 110 -3.39 9.53 1.46
CA THR A 110 -3.17 10.88 2.00
C THR A 110 -4.36 11.79 1.69
N GLU A 111 -4.84 11.75 0.44
CA GLU A 111 -5.96 12.56 -0.02
C GLU A 111 -7.26 12.21 0.70
N ILE A 112 -7.51 10.93 1.00
CA ILE A 112 -8.69 10.52 1.78
C ILE A 112 -8.62 11.07 3.20
N VAL A 113 -7.46 11.01 3.85
CA VAL A 113 -7.29 11.54 5.22
C VAL A 113 -7.47 13.06 5.23
N GLU A 114 -6.90 13.78 4.25
CA GLU A 114 -7.12 15.22 4.07
C GLU A 114 -8.58 15.55 3.76
N PHE A 115 -9.25 14.71 2.96
CA PHE A 115 -10.65 14.87 2.63
C PHE A 115 -11.54 14.80 3.87
N ILE A 116 -11.33 13.79 4.72
CA ILE A 116 -12.05 13.66 5.98
C ILE A 116 -11.78 14.87 6.89
N ALA A 117 -10.51 15.27 7.03
CA ALA A 117 -10.12 16.39 7.89
C ALA A 117 -10.76 17.73 7.47
N GLN A 118 -10.81 18.01 6.16
CA GLN A 118 -11.31 19.29 5.62
C GLN A 118 -12.85 19.36 5.55
N ASN A 119 -13.54 18.23 5.64
CA ASN A 119 -15.00 18.18 5.53
C ASN A 119 -15.71 18.05 6.88
N ILE A 120 -14.99 17.89 8.00
CA ILE A 120 -15.61 17.91 9.32
C ILE A 120 -15.51 19.31 9.92
N ASN A 121 -16.66 19.95 10.12
CA ASN A 121 -16.71 21.29 10.69
C ASN A 121 -16.42 21.28 12.20
N GLY A 122 -15.63 22.26 12.67
CA GLY A 122 -15.41 22.50 14.10
C GLY A 122 -14.27 21.69 14.73
N ILE A 123 -13.58 20.83 13.97
CA ILE A 123 -12.36 20.16 14.41
C ILE A 123 -11.11 20.85 13.85
N ASN A 124 -9.98 20.70 14.55
CA ASN A 124 -8.68 21.10 14.02
C ASN A 124 -7.72 19.92 14.13
N VAL A 125 -7.64 19.11 13.07
CA VAL A 125 -6.77 17.95 13.02
C VAL A 125 -5.71 18.19 11.96
N THR A 126 -4.44 18.19 12.39
CA THR A 126 -3.31 18.31 11.48
C THR A 126 -3.12 17.00 10.71
N THR A 127 -3.10 17.08 9.38
CA THR A 127 -2.67 15.98 8.51
C THR A 127 -1.18 16.13 8.16
N SER A 128 -0.50 15.01 7.93
CA SER A 128 0.90 14.99 7.49
C SER A 128 0.97 14.23 6.17
N PRO A 129 0.85 14.94 5.03
CA PRO A 129 0.70 14.29 3.73
C PRO A 129 1.96 13.56 3.30
N LEU A 130 1.78 12.37 2.72
CA LEU A 130 2.86 11.57 2.15
C LEU A 130 2.61 11.35 0.65
N ARG A 131 3.35 12.10 -0.17
CA ARG A 131 3.25 12.10 -1.63
C ARG A 131 4.63 11.79 -2.24
N PRO A 132 5.12 10.54 -2.18
CA PRO A 132 6.45 10.18 -2.66
C PRO A 132 6.56 10.34 -4.18
N LYS A 133 7.50 11.15 -4.67
CA LYS A 133 7.70 11.43 -6.10
C LYS A 133 8.68 10.47 -6.76
N ASN A 134 9.52 9.80 -5.96
CA ASN A 134 10.50 8.85 -6.46
C ASN A 134 10.90 7.81 -5.39
N PHE A 135 11.76 6.87 -5.76
CA PHE A 135 12.26 5.84 -4.84
C PHE A 135 13.20 6.38 -3.74
N ASP A 136 13.76 7.58 -3.89
CA ASP A 136 14.58 8.19 -2.84
C ASP A 136 13.71 8.65 -1.67
N ASP A 137 12.50 9.17 -1.93
CA ASP A 137 11.53 9.55 -0.90
C ASP A 137 11.08 8.35 -0.04
N VAL A 138 11.21 7.12 -0.55
CA VAL A 138 10.93 5.89 0.21
C VAL A 138 11.94 5.69 1.35
N LYS A 139 13.19 6.16 1.18
CA LYS A 139 14.30 5.90 2.11
C LYS A 139 14.14 6.60 3.45
N ASP A 140 13.35 7.66 3.49
CA ASP A 140 13.16 8.52 4.67
C ASP A 140 11.92 8.10 5.46
N ASP A 141 11.93 6.83 5.89
CA ASP A 141 10.93 6.26 6.80
C ASP A 141 9.46 6.32 6.27
N LEU A 142 9.28 6.34 4.94
CA LEU A 142 7.98 6.52 4.28
C LEU A 142 6.88 5.56 4.78
N PHE A 143 7.16 4.25 4.86
CA PHE A 143 6.16 3.26 5.28
C PHE A 143 5.83 3.41 6.77
N LEU A 144 6.85 3.63 7.60
CA LEU A 144 6.64 3.86 9.04
C LEU A 144 5.83 5.14 9.30
N ASN A 145 6.16 6.22 8.60
CA ASN A 145 5.47 7.51 8.71
C ASN A 145 4.02 7.39 8.22
N ARG A 146 3.74 6.58 7.20
CA ARG A 146 2.38 6.31 6.73
C ARG A 146 1.53 5.72 7.84
N ASP A 147 2.01 4.66 8.48
CA ASP A 147 1.27 4.03 9.59
C ASP A 147 1.08 5.00 10.76
N LEU A 148 2.14 5.71 11.15
CA LEU A 148 2.06 6.70 12.24
C LEU A 148 1.07 7.81 11.94
N ASN A 149 1.07 8.36 10.74
CA ASN A 149 0.18 9.43 10.33
C ASN A 149 -1.28 8.97 10.35
N LEU A 150 -1.56 7.75 9.88
CA LEU A 150 -2.91 7.19 9.88
C LEU A 150 -3.43 6.98 11.31
N TYR A 151 -2.65 6.31 12.17
CA TYR A 151 -3.05 6.09 13.56
C TYR A 151 -3.21 7.39 14.34
N ASN A 152 -2.25 8.33 14.20
CA ASN A 152 -2.33 9.64 14.85
C ASN A 152 -3.54 10.43 14.37
N PHE A 153 -3.86 10.37 13.07
CA PHE A 153 -5.05 11.00 12.53
C PHE A 153 -6.32 10.45 13.17
N VAL A 154 -6.50 9.12 13.19
CA VAL A 154 -7.69 8.48 13.78
C VAL A 154 -7.81 8.82 15.27
N ILE A 155 -6.70 8.76 16.02
CA ILE A 155 -6.69 9.10 17.46
C ILE A 155 -7.06 10.56 17.68
N ASN A 156 -6.39 11.49 16.99
CA ASN A 156 -6.61 12.92 17.17
C ASN A 156 -8.01 13.36 16.72
N LEU A 157 -8.50 12.80 15.61
CA LEU A 157 -9.86 13.03 15.13
C LEU A 157 -10.89 12.60 16.17
N ASN A 158 -10.81 11.36 16.67
CA ASN A 158 -11.77 10.86 17.66
C ASN A 158 -11.68 11.60 18.99
N LYS A 159 -10.48 12.04 19.39
CA LYS A 159 -10.30 12.88 20.57
C LYS A 159 -11.01 14.22 20.40
N GLU A 160 -10.76 14.94 19.31
CA GLU A 160 -11.40 16.22 19.01
C GLU A 160 -12.93 16.13 18.93
N LEU A 161 -13.45 15.08 18.27
CA LEU A 161 -14.89 14.85 18.17
C LEU A 161 -15.52 14.62 19.54
N ARG A 162 -14.86 13.87 20.43
CA ARG A 162 -15.35 13.62 21.80
C ARG A 162 -15.26 14.87 22.67
N ASP A 163 -14.11 15.54 22.67
CA ASP A 163 -13.86 16.72 23.51
C ASP A 163 -14.83 17.87 23.17
N LYS A 164 -15.22 18.00 21.89
CA LYS A 164 -16.18 19.00 21.41
C LYS A 164 -17.62 18.49 21.28
N ASN A 165 -17.86 17.22 21.60
CA ASN A 165 -19.15 16.55 21.46
C ASN A 165 -19.77 16.72 20.05
N ILE A 166 -18.94 16.58 19.02
CA ILE A 166 -19.33 16.70 17.61
C ILE A 166 -19.68 15.32 17.05
N THR A 167 -20.88 15.21 16.47
CA THR A 167 -21.28 14.03 15.69
C THR A 167 -21.04 14.30 14.21
N ILE A 168 -20.36 13.37 13.52
CA ILE A 168 -20.16 13.45 12.07
C ILE A 168 -21.54 13.44 11.39
N SER A 169 -21.81 14.45 10.59
CA SER A 169 -23.06 14.60 9.83
C SER A 169 -22.78 14.92 8.38
N SER A 170 -23.80 14.79 7.53
CA SER A 170 -23.67 15.09 6.09
C SER A 170 -23.34 16.57 5.88
N VAL A 171 -22.41 16.82 4.96
CA VAL A 171 -21.95 18.16 4.60
C VAL A 171 -22.64 18.59 3.32
N LYS A 172 -23.18 19.82 3.28
CA LYS A 172 -23.89 20.34 2.11
C LYS A 172 -22.95 20.66 0.94
N ASN A 173 -21.76 21.19 1.24
CA ASN A 173 -20.73 21.53 0.26
C ASN A 173 -19.44 20.79 0.62
N THR A 174 -19.17 19.70 -0.10
CA THR A 174 -17.96 18.92 0.10
C THR A 174 -16.77 19.63 -0.53
N ASN A 175 -15.72 19.85 0.26
CA ASN A 175 -14.43 20.28 -0.26
C ASN A 175 -13.71 19.08 -0.89
N THR A 176 -13.34 19.18 -2.16
CA THR A 176 -12.62 18.15 -2.92
C THR A 176 -11.28 18.65 -3.45
N ASP A 177 -10.79 19.80 -2.99
CA ASP A 177 -9.56 20.45 -3.50
C ASP A 177 -8.30 19.60 -3.30
N MET A 178 -8.33 18.67 -2.34
CA MET A 178 -7.25 17.74 -2.04
C MET A 178 -7.21 16.52 -2.99
N ILE A 179 -8.29 16.22 -3.73
CA ILE A 179 -8.39 15.01 -4.56
C ILE A 179 -7.73 15.26 -5.92
N THR A 180 -6.78 14.40 -6.31
CA THR A 180 -6.17 14.47 -7.65
C THR A 180 -6.81 13.49 -8.63
N ILE A 181 -7.06 13.96 -9.86
CA ILE A 181 -7.81 13.21 -10.87
C ILE A 181 -6.92 12.25 -11.69
N ASP A 182 -5.64 12.58 -11.93
CA ASP A 182 -4.71 11.71 -12.68
C ASP A 182 -3.24 12.13 -12.53
N GLN A 183 -2.53 11.66 -11.49
CA GLN A 183 -1.19 12.19 -11.19
C GLN A 183 -0.03 11.20 -11.11
N PHE A 184 -0.15 9.92 -11.45
CA PHE A 184 0.98 8.99 -11.27
C PHE A 184 1.94 8.89 -12.46
N ASP A 185 1.78 9.74 -13.46
CA ASP A 185 2.58 9.69 -14.70
C ASP A 185 3.95 10.36 -14.55
N HIS A 186 4.19 11.05 -13.43
CA HIS A 186 5.47 11.72 -13.15
C HIS A 186 6.56 10.77 -12.64
N ILE A 187 6.21 9.55 -12.24
CA ILE A 187 7.16 8.58 -11.69
C ILE A 187 7.52 7.54 -12.74
N GLU A 188 8.80 7.51 -13.13
CA GLU A 188 9.31 6.48 -14.04
C GLU A 188 9.64 5.19 -13.27
N PHE A 189 8.83 4.15 -13.48
CA PHE A 189 9.07 2.84 -12.88
C PHE A 189 10.01 1.98 -13.75
N PRO A 190 11.12 1.47 -13.20
CA PRO A 190 12.03 0.61 -13.93
C PRO A 190 11.36 -0.66 -14.45
N ASN A 191 11.61 -0.99 -15.70
CA ASN A 191 11.13 -2.21 -16.34
C ASN A 191 12.31 -3.05 -16.87
N LYS A 192 13.10 -3.59 -15.95
CA LYS A 192 14.25 -4.46 -16.25
C LYS A 192 13.86 -5.93 -16.14
N TRP A 193 14.72 -6.82 -16.64
CA TRP A 193 14.52 -8.27 -16.53
C TRP A 193 14.41 -8.79 -15.09
N THR A 194 14.95 -8.04 -14.12
CA THR A 194 14.83 -8.35 -12.68
C THR A 194 13.51 -7.90 -12.06
N ASN A 195 12.78 -6.97 -12.70
CA ASN A 195 11.51 -6.43 -12.20
C ASN A 195 10.37 -7.43 -12.46
N ILE A 196 10.34 -8.51 -11.68
CA ILE A 196 9.42 -9.64 -11.86
C ILE A 196 8.40 -9.80 -10.73
N LEU A 197 8.65 -9.22 -9.55
CA LEU A 197 7.80 -9.39 -8.38
C LEU A 197 6.52 -8.56 -8.50
N ASP A 198 5.38 -9.23 -8.38
CA ASP A 198 4.08 -8.59 -8.18
C ASP A 198 3.94 -8.03 -6.75
N LEU A 199 2.88 -7.28 -6.51
CA LEU A 199 2.59 -6.62 -5.26
C LEU A 199 2.54 -7.59 -4.07
N ARG A 200 1.82 -8.72 -4.21
CA ARG A 200 1.65 -9.69 -3.13
C ARG A 200 2.97 -10.38 -2.81
N SER A 201 3.69 -10.81 -3.84
CA SER A 201 5.02 -11.41 -3.68
C SER A 201 6.01 -10.44 -3.06
N ALA A 202 5.97 -9.16 -3.43
CA ALA A 202 6.83 -8.13 -2.84
C ALA A 202 6.52 -7.90 -1.35
N ILE A 203 5.25 -7.77 -0.99
CA ILE A 203 4.82 -7.60 0.41
C ILE A 203 5.30 -8.80 1.25
N GLU A 204 5.03 -10.03 0.79
CA GLU A 204 5.42 -11.23 1.52
C GLU A 204 6.95 -11.36 1.64
N LEU A 205 7.70 -11.01 0.60
CA LEU A 205 9.17 -11.02 0.63
C LEU A 205 9.75 -9.96 1.59
N PHE A 206 9.12 -8.78 1.68
CA PHE A 206 9.61 -7.70 2.52
C PHE A 206 9.19 -7.85 3.99
N THR A 207 8.12 -8.57 4.29
CA THR A 207 7.58 -8.74 5.66
C THR A 207 8.63 -9.25 6.68
N PRO A 208 9.49 -10.25 6.37
CA PRO A 208 10.58 -10.64 7.27
C PRO A 208 11.55 -9.49 7.58
N PHE A 209 11.85 -8.62 6.60
CA PHE A 209 12.72 -7.47 6.83
C PHE A 209 12.06 -6.44 7.76
N TYR A 210 10.75 -6.21 7.60
CA TYR A 210 9.98 -5.41 8.57
C TYR A 210 10.09 -6.00 9.97
N GLN A 211 9.85 -7.30 10.13
CA GLN A 211 9.95 -7.96 11.42
C GLN A 211 11.35 -7.86 12.02
N LEU A 212 12.41 -7.93 11.20
CA LEU A 212 13.79 -7.86 11.65
C LEU A 212 14.20 -6.45 12.08
N PHE A 213 13.84 -5.41 11.32
CA PHE A 213 14.36 -4.05 11.53
C PHE A 213 13.44 -3.10 12.31
N LEU A 214 12.16 -3.42 12.46
CA LEU A 214 11.23 -2.64 13.26
C LEU A 214 11.17 -3.10 14.71
N THR A 215 10.75 -2.19 15.61
CA THR A 215 10.39 -2.61 16.97
C THR A 215 9.14 -3.49 16.94
N ALA A 216 8.90 -4.27 18.00
CA ALA A 216 7.71 -5.11 18.08
C ALA A 216 6.41 -4.29 17.94
N ASN A 217 6.35 -3.11 18.57
CA ASN A 217 5.21 -2.21 18.48
C ASN A 217 5.03 -1.64 17.08
N ASP A 218 6.11 -1.28 16.39
CA ASP A 218 6.04 -0.78 15.02
C ASP A 218 5.62 -1.87 14.05
N PHE A 219 6.10 -3.10 14.24
CA PHE A 219 5.69 -4.24 13.43
C PHE A 219 4.21 -4.61 13.63
N VAL A 220 3.72 -4.61 14.87
CA VAL A 220 2.30 -4.80 15.19
C VAL A 220 1.47 -3.68 14.56
N ARG A 221 1.93 -2.43 14.65
CA ARG A 221 1.23 -1.29 14.05
C ARG A 221 1.13 -1.40 12.53
N ALA A 222 2.23 -1.70 11.85
CA ALA A 222 2.27 -1.89 10.40
C ALA A 222 1.40 -3.08 9.93
N SER A 223 1.29 -4.14 10.75
CA SER A 223 0.45 -5.29 10.41
C SER A 223 -1.05 -4.98 10.53
N ASN A 224 -1.43 -4.06 11.43
CA ASN A 224 -2.83 -3.71 11.68
C ASN A 224 -3.27 -2.42 10.96
N SER A 225 -2.35 -1.61 10.42
CA SER A 225 -2.72 -0.42 9.63
C SER A 225 -3.49 -0.80 8.37
N LEU A 226 -3.21 -1.96 7.79
CA LEU A 226 -3.94 -2.50 6.63
C LEU A 226 -5.45 -2.61 6.86
N GLN A 227 -5.89 -2.96 8.08
CA GLN A 227 -7.32 -3.01 8.41
C GLN A 227 -7.95 -1.61 8.38
N LEU A 228 -7.21 -0.60 8.83
CA LEU A 228 -7.67 0.79 8.79
C LEU A 228 -7.73 1.31 7.35
N ASP A 229 -6.74 0.97 6.53
CA ASP A 229 -6.73 1.32 5.11
C ASP A 229 -7.94 0.71 4.38
N GLU A 230 -8.32 -0.54 4.67
CA GLU A 230 -9.53 -1.18 4.10
C GLU A 230 -10.84 -0.51 4.52
N THR A 231 -10.93 0.02 5.75
CA THR A 231 -12.15 0.70 6.22
C THR A 231 -12.31 2.14 5.72
N ILE A 232 -11.20 2.77 5.33
CA ILE A 232 -11.15 4.18 4.92
C ILE A 232 -11.17 4.33 3.38
N SER A 233 -10.70 3.31 2.65
CA SER A 233 -10.61 3.29 1.17
C SER A 233 -11.89 2.79 0.50
#